data_AF-A0A1T5BCW7-F1
#
_entry.id   AF-A0A1T5BCW7-F1
#
_cell.length_a   1.000
_cell.length_b   1.000
_cell.length_c   1.000
_cell.angle_alpha   90.00
_cell.angle_beta   90.00
_cell.angle_gamma   90.00
#
_symmetry.space_group_name_H-M   'P 1'
#
loop_
_entity.id
_entity.type
_entity.pdbx_description
1 polymer ?
#
loop_
_entity_poly.entity_id
_entity_poly.type
_entity_poly.pdbx_seq_one_letter_code
_entity_poly.pdbx_strand_id
1 'polypeptide(L)' 'MSELINNSEKRKEMLKHMILELHSGQAPEQVKKRLAELLKNIPYDEVVEVEQELISEGLPVEEVLKLCDFHTQVSSSR' A
#
# COMPACT_ATOMS: atom_id res chain seq x y z
N MET A 1 7.18 25.46 -11.33
CA MET A 1 6.89 24.14 -11.92
C MET A 1 6.98 23.11 -10.80
N SER A 2 5.94 23.00 -9.97
CA SER A 2 5.98 22.17 -8.76
C SER A 2 4.58 21.67 -8.39
N GLU A 3 3.86 21.06 -9.34
CA GLU A 3 2.50 20.54 -9.08
C GLU A 3 2.38 19.03 -9.30
N LEU A 4 3.43 18.35 -9.80
CA LEU A 4 3.38 16.91 -10.09
C LEU A 4 4.08 16.02 -9.05
N ILE A 5 4.92 16.59 -8.19
CA ILE A 5 5.75 15.80 -7.23
C ILE A 5 4.95 15.42 -5.96
N ASN A 6 3.90 16.17 -5.62
CA ASN A 6 3.24 16.02 -4.31
C ASN A 6 2.23 14.85 -4.20
N ASN A 7 1.91 14.18 -5.32
CA ASN A 7 0.95 13.08 -5.30
C ASN A 7 1.59 11.74 -4.92
N SER A 8 2.87 11.54 -5.21
CA SER A 8 3.55 10.27 -4.95
C SER A 8 3.73 10.04 -3.45
N GLU A 9 4.39 10.97 -2.76
CA GLU A 9 4.57 10.86 -1.30
C GLU A 9 3.26 10.72 -0.55
N LYS A 10 2.23 11.48 -0.95
CA LYS A 10 0.90 11.38 -0.33
C LYS A 10 0.26 10.01 -0.53
N ARG A 11 0.40 9.40 -1.72
CA ARG A 11 -0.08 8.02 -1.96
C ARG A 11 0.70 7.01 -1.12
N LYS A 12 2.01 7.17 -1.02
CA LYS A 12 2.89 6.32 -0.21
C LYS A 12 2.53 6.40 1.27
N GLU A 13 2.35 7.60 1.81
CA GLU A 13 1.88 7.82 3.19
C GLU A 13 0.50 7.18 3.43
N MET A 14 -0.45 7.36 2.50
CA MET A 14 -1.77 6.75 2.61
C MET A 14 -1.71 5.22 2.60
N LEU A 15 -0.86 4.64 1.75
CA LEU A 15 -0.66 3.20 1.66
C LEU A 15 -0.13 2.66 2.99
N LYS A 16 0.93 3.28 3.51
CA LYS A 16 1.53 2.95 4.80
C LYS A 16 0.53 3.07 5.96
N HIS A 17 -0.25 4.15 6.01
CA HIS A 17 -1.26 4.34 7.05
C HIS A 17 -2.32 3.24 7.03
N MET A 18 -2.83 2.86 5.85
CA MET A 18 -3.81 1.78 5.74
C MET A 18 -3.23 0.42 6.13
N ILE A 19 -1.95 0.17 5.84
CA ILE A 19 -1.27 -1.08 6.23
C ILE A 19 -1.15 -1.16 7.75
N LEU A 20 -0.77 -0.06 8.41
CA LEU A 20 -0.73 0.02 9.86
C LEU A 20 -2.12 -0.14 10.49
N GLU A 21 -3.17 0.46 9.91
CA GLU A 21 -4.55 0.26 10.38
C GLU A 21 -5.01 -1.20 10.24
N LEU A 22 -4.67 -1.84 9.13
CA LEU A 22 -4.94 -3.26 8.90
C LEU A 22 -4.22 -4.13 9.94
N HIS A 23 -2.96 -3.82 10.22
CA HIS A 23 -2.13 -4.53 11.20
C HIS A 23 -2.62 -4.30 12.64
N SER A 24 -3.13 -3.10 12.94
CA SER A 24 -3.73 -2.78 14.23
C SER A 24 -5.09 -3.48 14.46
N GLY A 25 -5.60 -4.22 13.48
CA GLY A 25 -6.84 -4.99 13.59
C GLY A 25 -8.13 -4.17 13.48
N GLN A 26 -8.06 -2.90 13.06
CA GLN A 26 -9.24 -2.08 12.87
C GLN A 26 -9.93 -2.42 11.54
N ALA A 27 -11.14 -2.98 11.62
CA ALA A 27 -12.07 -3.16 10.50
C ALA A 27 -11.42 -3.67 9.18
N PRO A 28 -10.78 -4.86 9.20
CA PRO A 28 -9.92 -5.33 8.12
C PRO A 28 -10.63 -5.42 6.76
N GLU A 29 -11.94 -5.65 6.72
CA GLU A 29 -12.70 -5.71 5.45
C GLU A 29 -12.84 -4.35 4.76
N GLN A 30 -13.13 -3.28 5.53
CA GLN A 30 -13.28 -1.94 4.97
C GLN A 30 -11.93 -1.36 4.55
N VAL A 31 -10.90 -1.58 5.39
CA VAL A 31 -9.54 -1.15 5.10
C VAL A 31 -9.00 -1.89 3.88
N LYS A 32 -9.19 -3.21 3.75
CA LYS A 32 -8.81 -3.97 2.54
C LYS A 32 -9.45 -3.44 1.26
N LYS A 33 -10.75 -3.08 1.30
CA LYS A 33 -11.42 -2.47 0.13
C LYS A 33 -10.79 -1.14 -0.26
N ARG A 34 -10.55 -0.24 0.70
CA ARG A 34 -9.91 1.06 0.47
C ARG A 34 -8.49 0.89 -0.06
N LEU A 35 -7.73 -0.04 0.53
CA LEU A 35 -6.38 -0.39 0.13
C LEU A 35 -6.34 -0.91 -1.31
N ALA A 36 -7.31 -1.74 -1.71
CA ALA A 36 -7.42 -2.24 -3.08
C ALA A 36 -7.59 -1.11 -4.09
N GLU A 37 -8.48 -0.16 -3.81
CA GLU A 37 -8.71 0.98 -4.69
C GLU A 37 -7.50 1.92 -4.75
N LEU A 38 -6.81 2.10 -3.63
CA LEU A 38 -5.58 2.88 -3.57
C LEU A 38 -4.48 2.23 -4.40
N LEU A 39 -4.23 0.93 -4.21
CA LEU A 39 -3.21 0.17 -4.93
C LEU A 39 -3.41 0.19 -6.45
N LYS A 40 -4.65 0.23 -6.96
CA LYS A 40 -4.93 0.41 -8.40
C LYS A 40 -4.37 1.73 -8.98
N ASN A 41 -4.22 2.74 -8.13
CA ASN A 41 -3.75 4.07 -8.53
C ASN A 41 -2.26 4.28 -8.22
N ILE A 42 -1.60 3.32 -7.58
CA ILE A 42 -0.18 3.38 -7.23
C ILE A 42 0.61 2.54 -8.25
N PRO A 43 1.60 3.12 -8.94
CA PRO A 43 2.49 2.38 -9.80
C PRO A 43 3.38 1.43 -8.98
N TYR A 44 3.77 0.31 -9.60
CA TYR A 44 4.57 -0.73 -8.94
C TYR A 44 5.85 -0.19 -8.28
N ASP A 45 6.51 0.78 -8.91
CA ASP A 45 7.73 1.41 -8.39
C ASP A 45 7.54 2.03 -6.99
N GLU A 46 6.42 2.75 -6.79
CA GLU A 46 6.07 3.35 -5.50
C GLU A 46 5.67 2.30 -4.46
N VAL A 47 5.07 1.19 -4.88
CA VAL A 47 4.73 0.08 -3.98
C VAL A 47 6.03 -0.50 -3.40
N VAL A 48 7.02 -0.80 -4.25
CA VAL A 48 8.31 -1.36 -3.82
C VAL A 48 9.02 -0.41 -2.83
N GLU A 49 9.01 0.90 -3.07
CA GLU A 49 9.57 1.87 -2.13
C GLU A 49 8.92 1.78 -0.74
N VAL A 50 7.58 1.79 -0.69
CA VAL A 50 6.83 1.72 0.58
C VAL A 50 7.07 0.38 1.29
N GLU A 51 7.13 -0.72 0.54
CA GLU A 51 7.42 -2.04 1.10
C GLU A 51 8.79 -2.08 1.78
N GLN A 52 9.83 -1.49 1.16
CA GLN A 52 11.16 -1.40 1.76
C GLN A 52 11.16 -0.54 3.02
N GLU A 53 10.46 0.61 3.01
CA GLU A 53 10.32 1.47 4.19
C GLU A 53 9.62 0.74 5.34
N LEU A 54 8.53 0.03 5.06
CA LEU A 54 7.79 -0.73 6.06
C LEU A 54 8.64 -1.83 6.70
N ILE A 55 9.43 -2.55 5.89
CA ILE A 55 10.38 -3.56 6.41
C ILE A 55 11.41 -2.89 7.33
N SER A 56 11.93 -1.72 6.94
CA SER A 56 12.88 -0.95 7.75
C SER A 56 12.27 -0.43 9.06
N GLU A 57 10.97 -0.17 9.09
CA GLU A 57 10.23 0.20 10.30
C GLU A 57 9.87 -0.99 11.20
N GLY A 58 10.14 -2.21 10.74
CA GLY A 58 9.92 -3.43 11.51
C GLY A 58 8.64 -4.19 11.16
N LEU A 59 7.96 -3.83 10.06
CA LEU A 59 6.87 -4.65 9.54
C LEU A 59 7.45 -5.98 9.02
N PRO A 60 6.86 -7.13 9.37
CA PRO A 60 7.41 -8.41 8.93
C PRO A 60 7.17 -8.60 7.42
N VAL A 61 8.16 -9.22 6.75
CA VAL A 61 8.14 -9.47 5.30
C VAL A 61 6.90 -10.24 4.86
N GLU A 62 6.36 -11.09 5.71
CA GLU A 62 5.11 -11.83 5.48
C GLU A 62 3.87 -10.93 5.32
N GLU A 63 3.80 -9.80 6.04
CA GLU A 63 2.71 -8.81 5.84
C GLU A 63 2.91 -8.06 4.51
N VAL A 64 4.15 -7.79 4.14
CA VAL A 64 4.51 -7.18 2.86
C VAL A 64 4.14 -8.09 1.68
N LEU A 65 4.46 -9.38 1.77
CA LEU A 65 4.11 -10.36 0.76
C LEU A 65 2.59 -10.49 0.56
N LYS A 66 1.79 -10.37 1.63
CA LYS A 66 0.33 -10.32 1.52
C LYS A 66 -0.17 -9.12 0.72
N LEU A 67 0.53 -7.98 0.80
CA LEU A 67 0.20 -6.79 0.00
C LEU A 67 0.54 -7.00 -1.48
N CYS A 68 1.69 -7.60 -1.77
CA CYS A 68 2.12 -7.92 -3.13
C CYS A 68 1.15 -8.91 -3.82
N ASP A 69 0.71 -9.95 -3.10
CA ASP A 69 -0.29 -10.91 -3.57
C ASP A 69 -1.65 -10.23 -3.83
N PHE A 70 -2.08 -9.37 -2.89
CA PHE A 70 -3.31 -8.60 -3.02
C PHE A 70 -3.28 -7.61 -4.20
N HIS A 71 -2.15 -6.93 -4.41
CA HIS A 71 -1.96 -6.03 -5.54
C HIS A 71 -2.05 -6.79 -6.87
N THR A 72 -1.42 -7.96 -6.97
CA THR A 72 -1.49 -8.84 -8.14
C THR A 72 -2.91 -9.32 -8.41
N GLN A 73 -3.66 -9.70 -7.36
CA GLN A 73 -5.05 -10.13 -7.46
C GLN A 73 -5.98 -9.01 -7.97
N VAL A 74 -5.79 -7.79 -7.48
CA VAL A 74 -6.62 -6.62 -7.83
C VAL A 74 -6.28 -6.09 -9.24
N SER A 75 -5.02 -6.19 -9.67
CA SER A 75 -4.57 -5.76 -11.00
C SER A 75 -4.81 -6.79 -12.10
N SER A 76 -4.88 -8.09 -11.77
CA SER A 76 -5.11 -9.18 -12.73
C SER A 76 -6.59 -9.49 -12.99
N SER A 77 -7.52 -8.86 -12.26
CA SER A 77 -8.95 -8.93 -12.58
C SER A 77 -9.27 -8.01 -13.76
N ARG A 78 -9.07 -8.51 -14.97
CA ARG A 78 -9.77 -8.07 -16.19
C ARG A 78 -11.14 -8.72 -16.28
#